data_AF-A0A8T5JLT2-F1
#
_entry.id   AF-A0A8T5JLT2-F1
#
_cell.length_a   1.000
_cell.length_b   1.000
_cell.length_c   1.000
_cell.angle_alpha   90.00
_cell.angle_beta   90.00
_cell.angle_gamma   90.00
#
_symmetry.space_group_name_H-M   'P 1'
#
loop_
_entity.id
_entity.type
_entity.pdbx_description
1 polymer ?
#
loop_
_entity_poly.entity_id
_entity_poly.type
_entity_poly.pdbx_seq_one_letter_code
_entity_poly.pdbx_strand_id
1 'polypeptide(L)'
;MQKRRIFLVMCIILIFISSILLSGCSVTYKCADGSEDVNPKKCRKQYICFDGTKVTDSKRCNIVDIPKIEKQDAEKIASTYVNAYTWVDKITAKLISSYETEPESNTDDKENKIGNKRFIVTLIVQEKDNPYETIVEIDSVTGDVTCTKNCQYTKG
;
A
#
# COMPACT_ATOMS: atom_id res chain seq x y z
N MET A 1 72.57 26.63 0.93
CA MET A 1 71.19 27.16 1.12
C MET A 1 70.09 26.33 0.44
N GLN A 2 70.39 25.53 -0.59
CA GLN A 2 69.40 24.75 -1.37
C GLN A 2 68.66 23.66 -0.55
N LYS A 3 69.35 22.97 0.36
CA LYS A 3 68.75 21.93 1.23
C LYS A 3 67.64 22.43 2.17
N ARG A 4 67.72 23.68 2.64
CA ARG A 4 66.67 24.29 3.49
C ARG A 4 65.39 24.62 2.72
N ARG A 5 65.50 24.93 1.43
CA ARG A 5 64.34 25.20 0.56
C ARG A 5 63.60 23.90 0.19
N ILE A 6 64.33 22.82 -0.03
CA ILE A 6 63.74 21.49 -0.33
C ILE A 6 62.94 20.97 0.88
N PHE A 7 63.46 21.13 2.09
CA PHE A 7 62.77 20.73 3.32
C PHE A 7 61.43 21.48 3.51
N LEU A 8 61.42 22.79 3.27
CA LEU A 8 60.20 23.61 3.36
C LEU A 8 59.12 23.19 2.35
N VAL A 9 59.51 22.91 1.10
CA VAL A 9 58.57 22.47 0.06
C VAL A 9 57.98 21.10 0.40
N MET A 10 58.79 20.16 0.93
CA MET A 10 58.30 18.87 1.41
C MET A 10 57.29 18.99 2.56
N CYS A 11 57.51 19.90 3.52
CA CYS A 11 56.56 20.14 4.61
C CYS A 11 55.22 20.69 4.10
N ILE A 12 55.24 21.61 3.13
CA ILE A 12 54.00 22.17 2.56
C ILE A 12 53.21 21.09 1.82
N ILE A 13 53.88 20.22 1.07
CA ILE A 13 53.23 19.11 0.36
C ILE A 13 52.61 18.12 1.36
N LEU A 14 53.29 17.79 2.46
CA LEU A 14 52.76 16.91 3.50
C LEU A 14 51.51 17.48 4.19
N ILE A 15 51.49 18.79 4.46
CA ILE A 15 50.31 19.48 5.03
C ILE A 15 49.16 19.49 4.03
N PHE A 16 49.45 19.64 2.74
CA PHE A 16 48.41 19.63 1.70
C PHE A 16 47.79 18.23 1.56
N ILE A 17 48.61 17.18 1.58
CA ILE A 17 48.13 15.78 1.52
C ILE A 17 47.31 15.42 2.77
N SER A 18 47.74 15.82 3.97
CA SER A 18 46.97 15.56 5.19
C SER A 18 45.63 16.28 5.18
N SER A 19 45.57 17.51 4.67
CA SER A 19 44.33 18.28 4.54
C SER A 19 43.31 17.61 3.61
N ILE A 20 43.77 17.01 2.51
CA ILE A 20 42.92 16.25 1.58
C ILE A 20 42.37 14.99 2.25
N LEU A 21 43.22 14.25 2.98
CA LEU A 21 42.80 13.02 3.68
C LEU A 21 41.76 13.29 4.78
N LEU A 22 41.81 14.44 5.46
CA LEU A 22 40.80 14.79 6.47
C LEU A 22 39.46 15.22 5.86
N SER A 23 39.42 15.69 4.61
CA SER A 23 38.18 16.15 3.97
C SER A 23 37.29 15.02 3.40
N GLY A 24 37.79 13.78 3.34
CA GLY A 24 37.16 12.68 2.60
C GLY A 24 36.23 11.74 3.39
N CYS A 25 36.01 11.96 4.70
CA CYS A 25 35.26 11.02 5.55
C CYS A 25 33.89 11.56 6.00
N SER A 26 33.08 12.10 5.09
CA SER A 26 31.64 12.28 5.37
C SER A 26 30.89 11.03 4.91
N VAL A 27 30.59 10.13 5.84
CA VAL A 27 29.73 8.97 5.57
C VAL A 27 28.29 9.47 5.45
N THR A 28 27.78 9.54 4.22
CA THR A 28 26.35 9.75 3.96
C THR A 28 25.60 8.43 4.07
N TYR A 29 24.50 8.43 4.81
CA TYR A 29 23.61 7.29 4.97
C TYR A 29 22.43 7.46 4.03
N LYS A 30 22.10 6.41 3.25
CA LYS A 30 20.83 6.32 2.53
C LYS A 30 19.73 5.87 3.49
N CYS A 31 18.74 6.73 3.68
CA CYS A 31 17.55 6.43 4.44
C CYS A 31 16.60 5.52 3.63
N ALA A 32 15.65 4.85 4.30
CA ALA A 32 14.74 3.90 3.67
C ALA A 32 13.76 4.53 2.66
N ASP A 33 13.55 5.85 2.72
CA ASP A 33 12.76 6.64 1.79
C ASP A 33 13.58 7.15 0.57
N GLY A 34 14.85 6.77 0.47
CA GLY A 34 15.76 7.17 -0.61
C GLY A 34 16.48 8.50 -0.40
N SER A 35 16.22 9.21 0.71
CA SER A 35 16.95 10.43 1.07
C SER A 35 18.36 10.13 1.60
N GLU A 36 19.29 11.07 1.48
CA GLU A 36 20.66 10.94 2.00
C GLU A 36 20.90 11.93 3.14
N ASP A 37 21.38 11.46 4.30
CA ASP A 37 21.73 12.32 5.43
C ASP A 37 23.04 11.83 6.09
N VAL A 38 23.81 12.77 6.64
CA VAL A 38 25.04 12.51 7.39
C VAL A 38 24.75 12.05 8.83
N ASN A 39 23.51 12.20 9.31
CA ASN A 39 23.11 11.79 10.65
C ASN A 39 22.17 10.57 10.63
N PRO A 40 22.63 9.36 11.06
CA PRO A 40 21.81 8.15 11.03
C PRO A 40 20.57 8.22 11.95
N LYS A 41 20.54 9.14 12.93
CA LYS A 41 19.35 9.37 13.77
C LYS A 41 18.23 10.13 13.05
N LYS A 42 18.54 10.84 11.95
CA LYS A 42 17.54 11.50 11.10
C LYS A 42 16.89 10.53 10.11
N CYS A 43 17.60 9.46 9.72
CA CYS A 43 17.04 8.33 8.97
C CYS A 43 16.12 7.41 9.79
N ARG A 44 15.41 7.93 10.80
CA ARG A 44 14.41 7.12 11.52
C ARG A 44 13.25 6.83 10.57
N LYS A 45 12.87 5.55 10.51
CA LYS A 45 11.69 5.08 9.76
C LYS A 45 10.48 5.93 10.17
N GLN A 46 9.91 6.65 9.21
CA GLN A 46 8.61 7.28 9.36
C GLN A 46 7.56 6.26 8.91
N TYR A 47 6.61 5.99 9.78
CA TYR A 47 5.43 5.18 9.50
C TYR A 47 4.29 6.14 9.17
N ILE A 48 3.49 5.81 8.16
CA ILE A 48 2.27 6.56 7.83
C ILE A 48 1.12 5.76 8.43
N CYS A 49 0.38 6.38 9.35
CA CYS A 49 -0.81 5.81 9.96
C CYS A 49 -2.00 5.84 8.98
N PHE A 50 -3.06 5.10 9.29
CA PHE A 50 -4.25 5.00 8.44
C PHE A 50 -4.96 6.34 8.19
N ASP A 51 -4.87 7.26 9.15
CA ASP A 51 -5.37 8.65 9.05
C ASP A 51 -4.45 9.59 8.24
N GLY A 52 -3.34 9.06 7.70
CA GLY A 52 -2.31 9.82 6.99
C GLY A 52 -1.26 10.47 7.89
N THR A 53 -1.37 10.33 9.22
CA THR A 53 -0.42 10.91 10.17
C THR A 53 0.94 10.22 10.09
N LYS A 54 2.04 10.98 10.05
CA LYS A 54 3.41 10.43 10.06
C LYS A 54 3.93 10.30 11.48
N VAL A 55 4.31 9.09 11.87
CA VAL A 55 4.86 8.78 13.21
C VAL A 55 6.22 8.10 13.11
N THR A 56 7.03 8.19 14.16
CA THR A 56 8.36 7.54 14.21
C THR A 56 8.35 6.13 14.81
N ASP A 57 7.17 5.66 15.22
CA ASP A 57 6.93 4.34 15.82
C ASP A 57 5.51 3.91 15.45
N SER A 58 5.34 2.74 14.83
CA SER A 58 4.03 2.23 14.41
C SER A 58 3.06 2.05 15.57
N LYS A 59 3.54 1.85 16.80
CA LYS A 59 2.71 1.77 18.02
C LYS A 59 2.09 3.11 18.42
N ARG A 60 2.54 4.21 17.82
CA ARG A 60 1.99 5.56 18.04
C ARG A 60 0.89 5.93 17.06
N CYS A 61 0.57 5.06 16.11
CA CYS A 61 -0.66 5.23 15.35
C CYS A 61 -1.84 5.06 16.28
N ASN A 62 -2.74 6.04 16.29
CA ASN A 62 -4.02 5.88 16.97
C ASN A 62 -4.73 4.67 16.37
N ILE A 63 -5.24 3.80 17.23
CA ILE A 63 -6.16 2.74 16.82
C ILE A 63 -7.45 3.48 16.47
N VAL A 64 -7.59 3.87 15.21
CA VAL A 64 -8.85 4.36 14.67
C VAL A 64 -9.74 3.16 14.50
N ASP A 65 -10.99 3.23 14.95
CA ASP A 65 -12.00 2.24 14.58
C ASP A 65 -12.16 2.30 13.07
N ILE A 66 -11.50 1.39 12.37
CA ILE A 66 -11.63 1.25 10.93
C ILE A 66 -13.09 0.87 10.70
N PRO A 67 -13.86 1.67 9.93
CA PRO A 67 -15.24 1.33 9.63
C PRO A 67 -15.23 -0.05 8.98
N LYS A 68 -15.93 -0.99 9.62
CA LYS A 68 -16.06 -2.36 9.14
C LYS A 68 -17.43 -2.51 8.54
N ILE A 69 -17.46 -2.80 7.25
CA ILE A 69 -18.66 -3.26 6.56
C ILE A 69 -18.98 -4.64 7.11
N GLU A 70 -20.21 -4.80 7.59
CA GLU A 70 -20.70 -6.11 8.00
C GLU A 70 -21.07 -6.95 6.78
N LYS A 71 -21.11 -8.27 6.98
CA LYS A 71 -21.46 -9.22 5.91
C LYS A 71 -22.79 -8.88 5.23
N GLN A 72 -23.80 -8.46 6.00
CA GLN A 72 -25.12 -8.10 5.47
C GLN A 72 -25.06 -6.85 4.57
N ASP A 73 -24.25 -5.87 4.95
CA ASP A 73 -24.05 -4.67 4.14
C ASP A 73 -23.29 -4.99 2.85
N ALA A 74 -22.28 -5.87 2.92
CA ALA A 74 -21.59 -6.37 1.73
C ALA A 74 -22.56 -7.09 0.77
N GLU A 75 -23.44 -7.95 1.29
CA GLU A 75 -24.47 -8.61 0.47
C GLU A 75 -25.42 -7.60 -0.20
N LYS A 76 -25.80 -6.55 0.52
CA LYS A 76 -26.66 -5.48 0.00
C LYS A 76 -25.94 -4.64 -1.06
N ILE A 77 -24.67 -4.30 -0.85
CA ILE A 77 -23.82 -3.61 -1.82
C ILE A 77 -23.69 -4.46 -3.08
N ALA A 78 -23.39 -5.75 -2.94
CA ALA A 78 -23.28 -6.69 -4.05
C ALA A 78 -24.58 -6.77 -4.87
N SER A 79 -25.72 -6.93 -4.19
CA SER A 79 -27.03 -7.00 -4.82
C SER A 79 -27.37 -5.70 -5.55
N THR A 80 -27.10 -4.55 -4.91
CA THR A 80 -27.34 -3.23 -5.52
C THR A 80 -26.46 -3.04 -6.75
N TYR A 81 -25.18 -3.38 -6.66
CA TYR A 81 -24.23 -3.32 -7.76
C TYR A 81 -24.72 -4.18 -8.93
N VAL A 82 -24.97 -5.48 -8.72
CA VAL A 82 -25.41 -6.38 -9.80
C VAL A 82 -26.76 -5.95 -10.37
N ASN A 83 -27.73 -5.59 -9.52
CA ASN A 83 -29.04 -5.16 -9.99
C ASN A 83 -28.99 -3.86 -10.81
N ALA A 84 -28.05 -2.95 -10.54
CA ALA A 84 -27.87 -1.75 -11.35
C ALA A 84 -27.47 -2.08 -12.80
N TYR A 85 -26.73 -3.17 -13.02
CA TYR A 85 -26.36 -3.63 -14.37
C TYR A 85 -27.45 -4.47 -15.05
N THR A 86 -28.33 -5.13 -14.28
CA THR A 86 -29.41 -5.98 -14.81
C THR A 86 -30.74 -5.25 -14.98
N TRP A 87 -30.80 -3.96 -14.61
CA TRP A 87 -32.01 -3.13 -14.64
C TRP A 87 -32.62 -2.96 -16.03
N VAL A 88 -31.82 -3.16 -17.09
CA VAL A 88 -32.26 -3.02 -18.49
C VAL A 88 -33.30 -4.09 -18.87
N ASP A 89 -33.29 -5.26 -18.22
CA ASP A 89 -34.06 -6.44 -18.68
C ASP A 89 -35.02 -7.05 -17.64
N LYS A 90 -35.35 -6.34 -16.54
CA LYS A 90 -36.14 -6.88 -15.40
C LYS A 90 -35.54 -8.14 -14.79
N ILE A 91 -34.23 -8.31 -14.91
CA ILE A 91 -33.52 -9.47 -14.41
C ILE A 91 -33.19 -9.22 -12.93
N THR A 92 -33.62 -10.13 -12.06
CA THR A 92 -33.33 -10.09 -10.63
C THR A 92 -32.11 -10.96 -10.29
N ALA A 93 -31.14 -10.40 -9.59
CA ALA A 93 -30.05 -11.17 -9.01
C ALA A 93 -30.47 -11.76 -7.65
N LYS A 94 -30.17 -13.05 -7.44
CA LYS A 94 -30.42 -13.75 -6.17
C LYS A 94 -29.10 -14.11 -5.51
N LEU A 95 -28.94 -13.73 -4.24
CA LEU A 95 -27.80 -14.14 -3.42
C LEU A 95 -27.77 -15.68 -3.28
N ILE A 96 -26.60 -16.27 -3.53
CA ILE A 96 -26.35 -17.71 -3.35
C ILE A 96 -25.47 -17.94 -2.14
N SER A 97 -24.35 -17.24 -2.07
CA SER A 97 -23.41 -17.37 -0.98
C SER A 97 -22.58 -16.11 -0.80
N SER A 98 -22.03 -15.98 0.39
CA SER A 98 -21.17 -14.90 0.78
C SER A 98 -20.22 -15.39 1.87
N TYR A 99 -18.93 -15.11 1.72
CA TYR A 99 -17.91 -15.46 2.70
C TYR A 99 -16.82 -14.40 2.78
N GLU A 100 -16.13 -14.38 3.91
CA GLU A 100 -15.03 -13.47 4.19
C GLU A 100 -13.71 -14.15 3.83
N THR A 101 -12.80 -13.41 3.17
CA THR A 101 -11.45 -13.87 2.86
C THR A 101 -10.44 -12.81 3.26
N GLU A 102 -9.26 -13.26 3.67
CA GLU A 102 -8.11 -12.38 3.81
C GLU A 102 -7.50 -12.12 2.42
N PRO A 103 -6.95 -10.91 2.17
CA PRO A 103 -6.27 -10.61 0.93
C PRO A 103 -5.02 -11.47 0.82
N GLU A 104 -4.79 -12.08 -0.35
CA GLU A 104 -3.55 -12.80 -0.62
C GLU A 104 -2.35 -11.87 -0.33
N SER A 105 -1.52 -12.31 0.61
CA SER A 105 -0.30 -11.63 1.03
C SER A 105 0.75 -11.81 -0.06
N ASN A 106 0.67 -11.06 -1.14
CA ASN A 106 1.84 -10.85 -2.00
C ASN A 106 2.94 -10.19 -1.17
N THR A 107 4.11 -10.80 -1.20
CA THR A 107 5.04 -10.94 -0.07
C THR A 107 5.81 -9.69 0.37
N ASP A 108 5.57 -8.51 -0.17
CA ASP A 108 6.42 -7.33 0.08
C ASP A 108 5.77 -6.19 0.89
N ASP A 109 4.44 -6.21 1.10
CA ASP A 109 3.70 -5.14 1.82
C ASP A 109 3.05 -5.63 3.13
N LYS A 110 3.81 -6.32 3.98
CA LYS A 110 3.31 -6.91 5.24
C LYS A 110 2.94 -5.88 6.32
N GLU A 111 3.36 -4.63 6.21
CA GLU A 111 3.12 -3.62 7.26
C GLU A 111 1.82 -2.82 7.08
N ASN A 112 1.10 -2.93 5.94
CA ASN A 112 -0.05 -2.08 5.63
C ASN A 112 -1.40 -2.81 5.44
N LYS A 113 -1.48 -4.10 5.77
CA LYS A 113 -2.71 -4.93 5.58
C LYS A 113 -3.33 -5.43 6.88
N ILE A 114 -3.12 -4.76 8.01
CA ILE A 114 -3.80 -5.13 9.26
C ILE A 114 -5.29 -4.79 9.13
N GLY A 115 -6.11 -5.81 8.91
CA GLY A 115 -7.57 -5.71 9.02
C GLY A 115 -8.34 -5.41 7.74
N ASN A 116 -7.69 -5.33 6.56
CA ASN A 116 -8.43 -5.23 5.30
C ASN A 116 -8.88 -6.62 4.87
N LYS A 117 -10.11 -6.99 5.18
CA LYS A 117 -10.73 -8.24 4.74
C LYS A 117 -11.56 -7.99 3.48
N ARG A 118 -11.88 -9.04 2.77
CA ARG A 118 -12.69 -8.97 1.55
C ARG A 118 -13.90 -9.88 1.69
N PHE A 119 -15.06 -9.43 1.25
CA PHE A 119 -16.24 -10.26 1.13
C PHE A 119 -16.37 -10.74 -0.32
N ILE A 120 -16.37 -12.04 -0.51
CA ILE A 120 -16.73 -12.65 -1.79
C ILE A 120 -18.22 -12.93 -1.75
N VAL A 121 -18.96 -12.32 -2.67
CA VAL A 121 -20.41 -12.49 -2.79
C VAL A 121 -20.73 -13.08 -4.15
N THR A 122 -21.44 -14.20 -4.13
CA THR A 122 -21.88 -14.92 -5.31
C THR A 122 -23.39 -14.74 -5.49
N LEU A 123 -23.78 -14.26 -6.65
CA LEU A 123 -25.17 -14.06 -7.05
C LEU A 123 -25.47 -14.85 -8.32
N ILE A 124 -26.68 -15.39 -8.43
CA ILE A 124 -27.22 -15.89 -9.69
C ILE A 124 -28.07 -14.80 -10.31
N VAL A 125 -27.74 -14.46 -11.55
CA VAL A 125 -28.49 -13.53 -12.38
C VAL A 125 -29.42 -14.35 -13.28
N GLN A 126 -30.73 -14.15 -13.14
CA GLN A 126 -31.72 -14.91 -13.88
C GLN A 126 -32.09 -14.23 -15.20
N GLU A 127 -31.27 -14.44 -16.22
CA GLU A 127 -31.54 -13.96 -17.58
C GLU A 127 -32.38 -14.99 -18.35
N LYS A 128 -33.71 -14.79 -18.37
CA LYS A 128 -34.68 -15.65 -19.08
C LYS A 128 -34.43 -17.15 -18.81
N ASP A 129 -33.84 -17.86 -19.78
CA ASP A 129 -33.60 -19.31 -19.77
C ASP A 129 -32.14 -19.68 -19.43
N ASN A 130 -31.23 -18.70 -19.33
CA ASN A 130 -29.79 -18.92 -19.13
C ASN A 130 -29.30 -18.21 -17.86
N PRO A 131 -29.55 -18.77 -16.66
CA PRO A 131 -29.02 -18.22 -15.44
C PRO A 131 -27.49 -18.31 -15.44
N TYR A 132 -26.83 -17.24 -14.99
CA TYR A 132 -25.38 -17.24 -14.83
C TYR A 132 -24.96 -16.76 -13.46
N GLU A 133 -23.87 -17.34 -12.97
CA GLU A 133 -23.25 -16.97 -11.71
C GLU A 133 -22.37 -15.73 -11.90
N THR A 134 -22.61 -14.71 -11.09
CA THR A 134 -21.81 -13.49 -10.96
C THR A 134 -21.13 -13.49 -9.60
N ILE A 135 -19.83 -13.20 -9.58
CA ILE A 135 -19.07 -13.09 -8.34
C ILE A 135 -18.48 -11.69 -8.27
N VAL A 136 -18.69 -11.05 -7.11
CA VAL A 136 -18.11 -9.76 -6.77
C VAL A 136 -17.32 -9.87 -5.48
N GLU A 137 -16.25 -9.11 -5.40
CA GLU A 137 -15.43 -8.93 -4.22
C GLU A 137 -15.67 -7.53 -3.66
N ILE A 138 -15.83 -7.42 -2.35
CA ILE A 138 -16.11 -6.15 -1.67
C ILE A 138 -15.05 -5.92 -0.60
N ASP A 139 -14.38 -4.79 -0.66
CA ASP A 139 -13.44 -4.36 0.37
C ASP A 139 -14.20 -4.06 1.68
N SER A 140 -13.81 -4.70 2.79
CA SER A 140 -14.54 -4.57 4.07
C SER A 140 -14.41 -3.19 4.72
N VAL A 141 -13.51 -2.34 4.20
CA VAL A 141 -13.21 -1.02 4.74
C VAL A 141 -13.80 0.07 3.87
N THR A 142 -13.58 0.02 2.55
CA THR A 142 -14.04 1.07 1.63
C THR A 142 -15.42 0.79 1.03
N GLY A 143 -15.81 -0.49 0.96
CA GLY A 143 -17.02 -0.91 0.24
C GLY A 143 -16.85 -0.93 -1.28
N ASP A 144 -15.63 -0.76 -1.77
CA ASP A 144 -15.33 -0.84 -3.20
C ASP A 144 -15.64 -2.23 -3.73
N VAL A 145 -16.35 -2.28 -4.86
CA VAL A 145 -16.78 -3.51 -5.51
C VAL A 145 -15.86 -3.82 -6.68
N THR A 146 -15.21 -4.98 -6.64
CA THR A 146 -14.43 -5.53 -7.74
C THR A 146 -15.17 -6.70 -8.37
N CYS A 147 -15.42 -6.64 -9.68
CA CYS A 147 -15.96 -7.78 -10.38
C CYS A 147 -14.89 -8.88 -10.54
N THR A 148 -15.19 -10.10 -10.10
CA THR A 148 -14.29 -11.25 -10.28
C THR A 148 -14.77 -12.20 -11.37
N LYS A 149 -16.10 -12.34 -11.56
CA LYS A 149 -16.66 -13.25 -12.57
C LYS A 149 -17.99 -12.76 -13.12
N ASN A 150 -18.14 -12.84 -14.44
CA ASN A 150 -19.41 -12.67 -15.19
C ASN A 150 -20.24 -11.42 -14.82
N CYS A 151 -19.62 -10.33 -14.36
CA CYS A 151 -20.33 -9.05 -14.34
C CYS A 151 -20.41 -8.58 -15.80
N GLN A 152 -21.42 -9.07 -16.50
CA GLN A 152 -21.71 -8.61 -17.84
C GLN A 152 -22.03 -7.12 -17.73
N TYR A 153 -21.07 -6.29 -18.13
CA TYR A 153 -21.36 -4.95 -18.58
C TYR A 153 -22.22 -5.15 -19.82
N THR A 154 -23.54 -5.07 -19.66
CA THR A 154 -24.45 -4.98 -20.80
C THR A 154 -23.92 -3.86 -21.67
N LYS A 155 -23.30 -4.23 -22.80
CA LYS A 155 -22.90 -3.29 -23.83
C LYS A 155 -24.20 -2.64 -24.30
N GLY A 156 -24.41 -1.38 -23.89
CA GLY A 156 -25.27 -0.48 -24.63
C GLY A 156 -24.75 -0.30 -26.05
#